data_AF-A0A4Q3HRP8-F1
#
_entry.id   AF-A0A4Q3HRP8-F1
#
_cell.length_a   1.000
_cell.length_b   1.000
_cell.length_c   1.000
_cell.angle_alpha   90.00
_cell.angle_beta   90.00
_cell.angle_gamma   90.00
#
_symmetry.space_group_name_H-M   'P 1'
#
loop_
_entity.id
_entity.type
_entity.pdbx_description
1 polymer ?
#
loop_
_entity_poly.entity_id
_entity_poly.type
_entity_poly.pdbx_seq_one_letter_code
_entity_poly.pdbx_strand_id
1 'polypeptide(L)'
;MKKTFILAAAVAALSTSAFAQSAPTSSSVNFKMTADFASLRPTKDKKKAIDVIEIEFSDSKIANVLKLECQPGETTMFVKRRDRACKITGDGFLIDPKGGRHLRVKYQGGLITDAEGFTDARNIKVSYLALNKAPASSGEFTGSLTLKPENTPKDAQAFVDKLVKKVATNGGQDLIDTRIDTITYNRFGTPSQGLNTDRGCIWSDNMGYAYQSELWSIELKAVCADKDGKPQEFKLTGNMPYSAESGPNGEAQYKLTLTPPSATASTDDALFATNNDDDLFAAADGISATIDMVEEQVIKTQVDGKETENASHIEATATFTGTNIPDTLLRSYVMAFSVNAVAVFGP
;
A
#
# COMPACT_ATOMS: atom_id res chain seq x y z
N MET A 1 -44.02 66.61 28.01
CA MET A 1 -44.34 65.23 27.56
C MET A 1 -43.05 64.51 27.19
N LYS A 2 -42.48 63.70 28.08
CA LYS A 2 -41.36 62.80 27.76
C LYS A 2 -41.55 61.48 28.50
N LYS A 3 -41.37 60.42 27.72
CA LYS A 3 -41.81 59.05 27.92
C LYS A 3 -40.88 58.30 28.86
N THR A 4 -41.49 57.47 29.70
CA THR A 4 -40.91 56.40 30.50
C THR A 4 -40.15 55.42 29.60
N PHE A 5 -38.93 55.04 29.98
CA PHE A 5 -38.24 53.87 29.43
C PHE A 5 -37.84 52.96 30.59
N ILE A 6 -38.39 51.75 30.55
CA ILE A 6 -38.06 50.63 31.43
C ILE A 6 -36.78 49.98 30.86
N LEU A 7 -35.73 49.89 31.68
CA LEU A 7 -34.54 49.09 31.36
C LEU A 7 -34.91 47.61 31.51
N ALA A 8 -34.98 46.89 30.40
CA ALA A 8 -34.97 45.43 30.40
C ALA A 8 -33.52 44.95 30.43
N ALA A 9 -33.17 44.16 31.45
CA ALA A 9 -31.88 43.49 31.53
C ALA A 9 -31.84 42.34 30.50
N ALA A 10 -31.07 42.52 29.43
CA ALA A 10 -30.76 41.46 28.48
C ALA A 10 -29.65 40.57 29.07
N VAL A 11 -30.02 39.36 29.46
CA VAL A 11 -29.07 38.29 29.78
C VAL A 11 -28.38 37.91 28.47
N ALA A 12 -27.12 38.29 28.33
CA ALA A 12 -26.26 37.85 27.24
C ALA A 12 -25.99 36.34 27.42
N ALA A 13 -26.75 35.52 26.70
CA ALA A 13 -26.38 34.13 26.48
C ALA A 13 -25.12 34.14 25.59
N LEU A 14 -23.96 33.90 26.21
CA LEU A 14 -22.74 33.50 25.52
C LEU A 14 -23.04 32.19 24.78
N SER A 15 -23.35 32.30 23.50
CA SER A 15 -23.30 31.17 22.59
C SER A 15 -21.85 30.74 22.50
N THR A 16 -21.51 29.68 23.25
CA THR A 16 -20.27 28.95 23.06
C THR A 16 -20.20 28.56 21.60
N SER A 17 -19.15 29.03 20.94
CA SER A 17 -18.83 28.72 19.56
C SER A 17 -18.64 27.21 19.46
N ALA A 18 -19.66 26.50 19.00
CA ALA A 18 -19.45 25.19 18.41
C ALA A 18 -18.59 25.46 17.17
N PHE A 19 -17.29 25.21 17.28
CA PHE A 19 -16.43 25.09 16.11
C PHE A 19 -17.12 24.09 15.20
N ALA A 20 -17.64 24.57 14.08
CA ALA A 20 -18.01 23.71 12.97
C ALA A 20 -16.73 22.94 12.62
N GLN A 21 -16.67 21.69 13.08
CA GLN A 21 -15.60 20.78 12.73
C GLN A 21 -15.70 20.65 11.21
N SER A 22 -14.76 21.29 10.51
CA SER A 22 -14.64 21.19 9.07
C SER A 22 -14.74 19.72 8.71
N ALA A 23 -15.66 19.39 7.80
CA ALA A 23 -15.86 18.01 7.36
C ALA A 23 -14.50 17.38 7.02
N PRO A 24 -14.27 16.11 7.39
CA PRO A 24 -13.00 15.45 7.14
C PRO A 24 -12.65 15.59 5.66
N THR A 25 -11.46 16.09 5.37
CA THR A 25 -10.98 16.17 3.99
C THR A 25 -10.61 14.75 3.57
N SER A 26 -11.44 14.15 2.71
CA SER A 26 -11.15 12.87 2.08
C SER A 26 -10.57 13.08 0.68
N SER A 27 -9.57 12.27 0.35
CA SER A 27 -9.00 12.16 -1.00
C SER A 27 -9.12 10.72 -1.45
N SER A 28 -9.21 10.49 -2.77
CA SER A 28 -9.30 9.13 -3.32
C SER A 28 -8.31 8.92 -4.46
N VAL A 29 -7.79 7.70 -4.55
CA VAL A 29 -6.96 7.21 -5.65
C VAL A 29 -7.59 5.92 -6.16
N ASN A 30 -8.07 5.94 -7.40
CA ASN A 30 -8.56 4.76 -8.09
C ASN A 30 -7.37 3.89 -8.50
N PHE A 31 -7.50 2.58 -8.36
CA PHE A 31 -6.48 1.60 -8.68
C PHE A 31 -7.06 0.47 -9.51
N LYS A 32 -6.29 0.02 -10.50
CA LYS A 32 -6.54 -1.15 -11.31
C LYS A 32 -5.25 -1.91 -11.51
N MET A 33 -5.33 -3.22 -11.50
CA MET A 33 -4.21 -4.11 -11.78
C MET A 33 -4.67 -5.30 -12.59
N THR A 34 -3.84 -5.72 -13.54
CA THR A 34 -3.92 -7.02 -14.19
C THR A 34 -2.58 -7.71 -14.00
N ALA A 35 -2.58 -8.87 -13.36
CA ALA A 35 -1.40 -9.69 -13.13
C ALA A 35 -1.53 -11.02 -13.88
N ASP A 36 -0.48 -11.40 -14.60
CA ASP A 36 -0.30 -12.72 -15.19
C ASP A 36 0.99 -13.33 -14.62
N PHE A 37 0.85 -14.36 -13.79
CA PHE A 37 1.95 -15.08 -13.19
C PHE A 37 2.29 -16.33 -14.00
N ALA A 38 2.83 -16.12 -15.21
CA ALA A 38 3.26 -17.19 -16.10
C ALA A 38 4.27 -18.16 -15.44
N SER A 39 5.01 -17.72 -14.43
CA SER A 39 5.96 -18.54 -13.65
C SER A 39 5.29 -19.67 -12.85
N LEU A 40 4.02 -19.49 -12.48
CA LEU A 40 3.22 -20.49 -11.79
C LEU A 40 2.76 -21.62 -12.71
N ARG A 41 2.59 -21.31 -14.00
CA ARG A 41 2.06 -22.27 -14.98
C ARG A 41 3.08 -23.37 -15.27
N PRO A 42 2.65 -24.63 -15.47
CA PRO A 42 3.55 -25.72 -15.83
C PRO A 42 4.12 -25.51 -17.23
N THR A 43 5.31 -24.90 -17.33
CA THR A 43 6.04 -24.74 -18.59
C THR A 43 7.31 -25.58 -18.61
N LYS A 44 7.70 -26.07 -19.80
CA LYS A 44 8.96 -26.83 -19.98
C LYS A 44 10.21 -25.95 -19.83
N ASP A 45 10.07 -24.63 -19.81
CA ASP A 45 11.18 -23.68 -19.76
C ASP A 45 10.86 -22.56 -18.75
N LYS A 46 10.76 -22.94 -17.46
CA LYS A 46 10.51 -22.01 -16.33
C LYS A 46 11.47 -20.80 -16.33
N LYS A 47 12.66 -20.93 -16.92
CA LYS A 47 13.68 -19.88 -17.03
C LYS A 47 13.28 -18.72 -17.95
N LYS A 48 12.25 -18.92 -18.79
CA LYS A 48 11.68 -17.92 -19.71
C LYS A 48 10.28 -17.45 -19.30
N ALA A 49 9.71 -18.01 -18.25
CA ALA A 49 8.44 -17.51 -17.72
C ALA A 49 8.70 -16.11 -17.13
N ILE A 50 7.97 -15.13 -17.64
CA ILE A 50 8.01 -13.74 -17.18
C ILE A 50 6.62 -13.43 -16.67
N ASP A 51 6.53 -13.06 -15.41
CA ASP A 51 5.30 -12.55 -14.82
C ASP A 51 5.12 -11.11 -15.26
N VAL A 52 3.92 -10.77 -15.71
CA VAL A 52 3.60 -9.43 -16.22
C VAL A 52 2.48 -8.84 -15.37
N ILE A 53 2.74 -7.69 -14.77
CA ILE A 53 1.77 -6.98 -13.95
C ILE A 53 1.64 -5.57 -14.49
N GLU A 54 0.44 -5.23 -14.93
CA GLU A 54 0.07 -3.91 -15.42
C GLU A 54 -0.81 -3.22 -14.38
N ILE A 55 -0.45 -1.99 -14.02
CA ILE A 55 -1.08 -1.26 -12.92
C ILE A 55 -1.41 0.14 -13.42
N GLU A 56 -2.65 0.57 -13.22
CA GLU A 56 -3.07 1.95 -13.41
C GLU A 56 -3.60 2.49 -12.08
N PHE A 57 -3.14 3.68 -11.68
CA PHE A 57 -3.76 4.39 -10.57
C PHE A 57 -3.84 5.88 -10.84
N SER A 58 -4.93 6.50 -10.39
CA SER A 58 -5.24 7.89 -10.74
C SER A 58 -6.13 8.57 -9.71
N ASP A 59 -6.08 9.90 -9.71
CA ASP A 59 -7.04 10.76 -9.03
C ASP A 59 -7.41 11.95 -9.93
N SER A 60 -7.95 13.03 -9.35
CA SER A 60 -8.32 14.23 -10.12
C SER A 60 -7.14 15.02 -10.72
N LYS A 61 -5.90 14.77 -10.30
CA LYS A 61 -4.70 15.55 -10.66
C LYS A 61 -3.63 14.72 -11.35
N ILE A 62 -3.54 13.42 -11.09
CA ILE A 62 -2.52 12.55 -11.65
C ILE A 62 -3.10 11.23 -12.16
N ALA A 63 -2.44 10.64 -13.15
CA ALA A 63 -2.61 9.23 -13.50
C ALA A 63 -1.24 8.60 -13.75
N ASN A 64 -1.02 7.38 -13.25
CA ASN A 64 0.18 6.60 -13.52
C ASN A 64 -0.22 5.26 -14.12
N VAL A 65 0.59 4.81 -15.09
CA VAL A 65 0.50 3.48 -15.68
C VAL A 65 1.88 2.84 -15.52
N LEU A 66 1.94 1.73 -14.81
CA LEU A 66 3.17 0.98 -14.56
C LEU A 66 3.04 -0.41 -15.16
N LYS A 67 4.16 -0.93 -15.66
CA LYS A 67 4.32 -2.30 -16.09
C LYS A 67 5.54 -2.91 -15.41
N LEU A 68 5.30 -4.01 -14.71
CA LEU A 68 6.29 -4.83 -14.03
C LEU A 68 6.46 -6.12 -14.84
N GLU A 69 7.69 -6.38 -15.28
CA GLU A 69 8.07 -7.62 -15.98
C GLU A 69 9.05 -8.37 -15.08
N CYS A 70 8.58 -9.39 -14.37
CA CYS A 70 9.33 -10.10 -13.35
C CYS A 70 9.76 -11.50 -13.80
N GLN A 71 11.03 -11.80 -13.64
CA GLN A 71 11.55 -13.16 -13.76
C GLN A 71 11.59 -13.80 -12.38
N PRO A 72 11.04 -15.02 -12.21
CA PRO A 72 11.08 -15.69 -10.92
C PRO A 72 12.53 -16.00 -10.54
N GLY A 73 12.82 -15.88 -9.24
CA GLY A 73 14.04 -16.42 -8.68
C GLY A 73 14.02 -17.96 -8.77
N GLU A 74 15.18 -18.59 -8.91
CA GLU A 74 15.28 -20.04 -8.98
C GLU A 74 16.36 -20.52 -8.01
N THR A 75 15.98 -21.37 -7.04
CA THR A 75 16.93 -22.11 -6.22
C THR A 75 16.97 -23.55 -6.70
N THR A 76 18.01 -23.91 -7.46
CA THR A 76 18.27 -25.33 -7.78
C THR A 76 19.05 -25.98 -6.65
N MET A 77 18.70 -27.23 -6.30
CA MET A 77 19.34 -28.02 -5.24
C MET A 77 20.88 -27.86 -5.29
N PHE A 78 21.41 -27.25 -4.23
CA PHE A 78 22.82 -27.18 -3.82
C PHE A 78 23.83 -26.27 -4.54
N VAL A 79 23.62 -25.65 -5.71
CA VAL A 79 24.72 -24.84 -6.32
C VAL A 79 24.34 -23.58 -7.11
N LYS A 80 23.10 -23.40 -7.60
CA LYS A 80 22.74 -22.19 -8.38
C LYS A 80 21.44 -21.57 -7.89
N ARG A 81 21.57 -20.39 -7.29
CA ARG A 81 20.50 -19.44 -6.98
C ARG A 81 20.48 -18.35 -8.06
N ARG A 82 19.32 -18.06 -8.60
CA ARG A 82 19.08 -16.94 -9.51
C ARG A 82 18.24 -15.93 -8.76
N ASP A 83 18.74 -14.70 -8.68
CA ASP A 83 18.01 -13.56 -8.12
C ASP A 83 16.71 -13.32 -8.89
N ARG A 84 15.67 -12.91 -8.17
CA ARG A 84 14.43 -12.46 -8.80
C ARG A 84 14.67 -11.07 -9.36
N ALA A 85 14.29 -10.85 -10.61
CA ALA A 85 14.52 -9.58 -11.28
C ALA A 85 13.23 -9.05 -11.88
N CYS A 86 12.82 -7.86 -11.46
CA CYS A 86 11.61 -7.18 -11.91
C CYS A 86 11.98 -5.90 -12.64
N LYS A 87 11.77 -5.86 -13.95
CA LYS A 87 11.90 -4.63 -14.72
C LYS A 87 10.65 -3.78 -14.54
N ILE A 88 10.83 -2.50 -14.28
CA ILE A 88 9.76 -1.53 -14.05
C ILE A 88 9.82 -0.48 -15.14
N THR A 89 8.71 -0.30 -15.83
CA THR A 89 8.52 0.76 -16.84
C THR A 89 7.18 1.42 -16.62
N GLY A 90 7.03 2.67 -17.06
CA GLY A 90 5.72 3.31 -16.96
C GLY A 90 5.73 4.79 -17.29
N ASP A 91 4.54 5.35 -17.33
CA ASP A 91 4.29 6.76 -17.62
C ASP A 91 3.38 7.37 -16.56
N GLY A 92 3.70 8.60 -16.14
CA GLY A 92 2.88 9.42 -15.25
C GLY A 92 2.41 10.68 -15.95
N PHE A 93 1.15 11.03 -15.73
CA PHE A 93 0.43 12.11 -16.39
C PHE A 93 -0.10 13.09 -15.36
N LEU A 94 -0.05 14.38 -15.69
CA LEU A 94 -0.87 15.39 -15.00
C LEU A 94 -2.21 15.51 -15.71
N ILE A 95 -3.27 15.60 -14.91
CA ILE A 95 -4.64 15.78 -15.37
C ILE A 95 -5.00 17.26 -15.21
N ASP A 96 -5.41 17.89 -16.30
CA ASP A 96 -5.90 19.26 -16.27
C ASP A 96 -7.39 19.33 -15.82
N PRO A 97 -7.90 20.51 -15.44
CA PRO A 97 -9.30 20.65 -15.01
C PRO A 97 -10.35 20.30 -16.08
N LYS A 98 -9.96 20.15 -17.34
CA LYS A 98 -10.83 19.72 -18.45
C LYS A 98 -10.71 18.21 -18.72
N GLY A 99 -9.90 17.48 -17.94
CA GLY A 99 -9.66 16.04 -18.08
C GLY A 99 -8.56 15.68 -19.08
N GLY A 100 -7.81 16.65 -19.61
CA GLY A 100 -6.69 16.38 -20.50
C GLY A 100 -5.51 15.73 -19.77
N ARG A 101 -4.94 14.67 -20.36
CA ARG A 101 -3.75 13.96 -19.84
C ARG A 101 -2.47 14.51 -20.48
N HIS A 102 -1.55 14.97 -19.65
CA HIS A 102 -0.26 15.51 -20.08
C HIS A 102 0.88 14.68 -19.52
N LEU A 103 1.63 14.00 -20.38
CA LEU A 103 2.76 13.17 -19.96
C LEU A 103 3.81 14.03 -19.23
N ARG A 104 4.12 13.66 -17.99
CA ARG A 104 5.04 14.41 -17.11
C ARG A 104 6.15 13.52 -16.54
N VAL A 105 5.90 12.24 -16.33
CA VAL A 105 6.82 11.34 -15.65
C VAL A 105 7.07 10.10 -16.50
N LYS A 106 8.30 9.62 -16.54
CA LYS A 106 8.65 8.30 -17.08
C LYS A 106 9.39 7.49 -16.02
N TYR A 107 8.90 6.28 -15.77
CA TYR A 107 9.52 5.30 -14.88
C TYR A 107 10.31 4.30 -15.72
N GLN A 108 11.52 3.98 -15.27
CA GLN A 108 12.37 3.00 -15.93
C GLN A 108 13.35 2.38 -14.93
N GLY A 109 13.75 1.14 -15.16
CA GLY A 109 14.74 0.45 -14.35
C GLY A 109 14.18 -0.85 -13.83
N GLY A 110 14.47 -1.18 -12.58
CA GLY A 110 13.96 -2.40 -11.98
C GLY A 110 14.49 -2.68 -10.59
N LEU A 111 14.06 -3.81 -10.06
CA LEU A 111 14.42 -4.36 -8.77
C LEU A 111 15.12 -5.70 -9.00
N ILE A 112 16.24 -5.90 -8.33
CA ILE A 112 16.92 -7.20 -8.26
C ILE A 112 16.88 -7.60 -6.81
N THR A 113 16.21 -8.70 -6.53
CA THR A 113 15.98 -9.26 -5.21
C THR A 113 16.87 -10.47 -5.04
N ASP A 114 17.86 -10.36 -4.15
CA ASP A 114 18.75 -11.46 -3.84
C ASP A 114 18.06 -12.54 -2.99
N ALA A 115 18.79 -13.61 -2.66
CA ALA A 115 18.26 -14.72 -1.86
C ALA A 115 17.90 -14.32 -0.41
N GLU A 116 18.46 -13.23 0.11
CA GLU A 116 18.11 -12.67 1.42
C GLU A 116 16.92 -11.71 1.31
N GLY A 117 16.25 -11.64 0.15
CA GLY A 117 15.13 -10.76 -0.12
C GLY A 117 15.54 -9.30 -0.33
N PHE A 118 16.82 -8.95 -0.23
CA PHE A 118 17.26 -7.56 -0.31
C PHE A 118 17.16 -7.03 -1.74
N THR A 119 16.67 -5.80 -1.85
CA THR A 119 16.44 -5.11 -3.12
C THR A 119 16.79 -3.63 -3.01
N ASP A 120 17.68 -3.14 -3.87
CA ASP A 120 18.00 -1.70 -3.96
C ASP A 120 16.99 -0.96 -4.85
N ALA A 121 16.21 -0.06 -4.25
CA ALA A 121 15.18 0.70 -4.96
C ALA A 121 15.75 1.79 -5.87
N ARG A 122 17.01 2.22 -5.66
CA ARG A 122 17.66 3.27 -6.48
C ARG A 122 17.83 2.87 -7.94
N ASN A 123 17.67 1.59 -8.25
CA ASN A 123 17.65 1.09 -9.62
C ASN A 123 16.38 1.48 -10.39
N ILE A 124 15.33 1.97 -9.72
CA ILE A 124 14.17 2.57 -10.37
C ILE A 124 14.42 4.08 -10.54
N LYS A 125 14.57 4.51 -11.79
CA LYS A 125 14.78 5.90 -12.18
C LYS A 125 13.49 6.54 -12.66
N VAL A 126 13.42 7.85 -12.43
CA VAL A 126 12.30 8.70 -12.82
C VAL A 126 12.79 9.87 -13.64
N SER A 127 12.19 10.07 -14.82
CA SER A 127 12.46 11.23 -15.67
C SER A 127 11.23 12.12 -15.72
N TYR A 128 11.37 13.37 -15.30
CA TYR A 128 10.34 14.39 -15.39
C TYR A 128 10.49 15.15 -16.70
N LEU A 129 9.49 15.08 -17.57
CA LEU A 129 9.47 15.76 -18.86
C LEU A 129 9.01 17.21 -18.70
N ALA A 130 9.65 18.15 -19.39
CA ALA A 130 9.24 19.54 -19.34
C ALA A 130 7.76 19.70 -19.73
N LEU A 131 7.00 20.39 -18.89
CA LEU A 131 5.58 20.65 -19.14
C LEU A 131 5.26 22.07 -18.68
N ASN A 132 4.77 22.90 -19.60
CA ASN A 132 4.58 24.33 -19.40
C ASN A 132 5.88 25.01 -18.90
N LYS A 133 5.85 25.65 -17.73
CA LYS A 133 7.00 26.33 -17.11
C LYS A 133 7.83 25.41 -16.20
N ALA A 134 7.42 24.17 -15.99
CA ALA A 134 8.18 23.23 -15.18
C ALA A 134 9.30 22.59 -16.03
N PRO A 135 10.58 22.75 -15.65
CA PRO A 135 11.68 22.19 -16.43
C PRO A 135 11.69 20.66 -16.36
N ALA A 136 12.42 20.06 -17.29
CA ALA A 136 12.76 18.66 -17.20
C ALA A 136 13.76 18.43 -16.05
N SER A 137 13.65 17.30 -15.37
CA SER A 137 14.57 16.89 -14.32
C SER A 137 14.60 15.37 -14.20
N SER A 138 15.55 14.84 -13.44
CA SER A 138 15.64 13.42 -13.11
C SER A 138 15.51 13.22 -11.61
N GLY A 139 14.98 12.06 -11.24
CA GLY A 139 14.96 11.55 -9.88
C GLY A 139 15.09 10.03 -9.88
N GLU A 140 15.00 9.46 -8.70
CA GLU A 140 15.02 8.02 -8.48
C GLU A 140 14.21 7.70 -7.23
N PHE A 141 13.84 6.43 -7.10
CA PHE A 141 13.44 5.91 -5.81
C PHE A 141 14.67 5.85 -4.90
N THR A 142 14.47 5.87 -3.59
CA THR A 142 15.59 5.83 -2.62
C THR A 142 15.45 4.67 -1.65
N GLY A 143 16.52 4.37 -0.92
CA GLY A 143 16.51 3.31 0.08
C GLY A 143 16.44 1.91 -0.53
N SER A 144 15.89 0.98 0.23
CA SER A 144 15.87 -0.44 -0.11
C SER A 144 14.63 -1.11 0.44
N LEU A 145 14.39 -2.33 -0.04
CA LEU A 145 13.31 -3.21 0.40
C LEU A 145 13.92 -4.56 0.77
N THR A 146 13.31 -5.25 1.72
CA THR A 146 13.53 -6.68 1.93
C THR A 146 12.20 -7.39 1.65
N LEU A 147 12.15 -8.21 0.61
CA LEU A 147 10.92 -8.82 0.09
C LEU A 147 10.95 -10.33 0.32
N LYS A 148 10.03 -10.84 1.14
CA LYS A 148 9.85 -12.27 1.45
C LYS A 148 11.19 -13.02 1.61
N PRO A 149 12.04 -12.58 2.56
CA PRO A 149 13.38 -13.14 2.70
C PRO A 149 13.31 -14.59 3.20
N GLU A 150 14.23 -15.46 2.74
CA GLU A 150 14.32 -16.86 3.23
C GLU A 150 14.48 -16.93 4.76
N ASN A 151 15.16 -15.92 5.33
CA ASN A 151 15.31 -15.77 6.77
C ASN A 151 14.82 -14.39 7.20
N THR A 152 13.99 -14.33 8.24
CA THR A 152 13.50 -13.08 8.81
C THR A 152 14.68 -12.19 9.28
N PRO A 153 14.77 -10.95 8.79
CA PRO A 153 15.75 -9.98 9.24
C PRO A 153 15.62 -9.68 10.74
N LYS A 154 16.73 -9.42 11.43
CA LYS A 154 16.73 -9.19 12.90
C LYS A 154 15.86 -8.01 13.32
N ASP A 155 15.77 -6.98 12.48
CA ASP A 155 14.95 -5.79 12.65
C ASP A 155 13.45 -6.04 12.40
N ALA A 156 13.11 -7.08 11.63
CA ALA A 156 11.72 -7.53 11.45
C ALA A 156 11.30 -8.61 12.48
N GLN A 157 12.26 -9.24 13.20
CA GLN A 157 11.97 -10.35 14.11
C GLN A 157 10.98 -9.99 15.21
N ALA A 158 11.11 -8.80 15.82
CA ALA A 158 10.19 -8.38 16.89
C ALA A 158 8.75 -8.21 16.38
N PHE A 159 8.58 -7.76 15.14
CA PHE A 159 7.29 -7.66 14.47
C PHE A 159 6.70 -9.04 14.17
N VAL A 160 7.53 -9.97 13.66
CA VAL A 160 7.14 -11.37 13.42
C VAL A 160 6.74 -12.06 14.73
N ASP A 161 7.53 -11.93 15.80
CA ASP A 161 7.23 -12.51 17.10
C ASP A 161 5.91 -11.99 17.68
N LYS A 162 5.64 -10.68 17.53
CA LYS A 162 4.35 -10.06 17.89
C LYS A 162 3.21 -10.69 17.11
N LEU A 163 3.39 -10.90 15.81
CA LEU A 163 2.37 -11.48 14.94
C LEU A 163 2.12 -12.96 15.28
N VAL A 164 3.18 -13.78 15.39
CA VAL A 164 3.05 -15.20 15.81
C VAL A 164 2.34 -15.30 17.15
N LYS A 165 2.73 -14.49 18.14
CA LYS A 165 2.07 -14.48 19.46
C LYS A 165 0.59 -14.14 19.36
N LYS A 166 0.22 -13.19 18.51
CA LYS A 166 -1.17 -12.79 18.29
C LYS A 166 -1.98 -13.89 17.61
N VAL A 167 -1.43 -14.52 16.56
CA VAL A 167 -2.06 -15.68 15.90
C VAL A 167 -2.22 -16.82 16.91
N ALA A 168 -1.21 -17.08 17.75
CA ALA A 168 -1.27 -18.10 18.82
C ALA A 168 -2.37 -17.82 19.85
N THR A 169 -2.54 -16.55 20.22
CA THR A 169 -3.54 -16.14 21.22
C THR A 169 -4.97 -16.26 20.68
N ASN A 170 -5.16 -16.00 19.38
CA ASN A 170 -6.47 -16.03 18.73
C ASN A 170 -6.85 -17.40 18.14
N GLY A 171 -5.88 -18.26 17.83
CA GLY A 171 -6.09 -19.57 17.20
C GLY A 171 -6.39 -20.74 18.15
N GLY A 172 -6.26 -20.56 19.47
CA GLY A 172 -6.29 -21.67 20.43
C GLY A 172 -5.01 -22.51 20.37
N GLN A 173 -4.97 -23.65 21.10
CA GLN A 173 -3.73 -24.44 21.26
C GLN A 173 -3.22 -25.15 19.99
N ASP A 174 -3.97 -25.10 18.89
CA ASP A 174 -3.62 -25.77 17.63
C ASP A 174 -3.32 -24.74 16.52
N LEU A 175 -2.12 -24.16 16.55
CA LEU A 175 -1.59 -23.43 15.40
C LEU A 175 -1.27 -24.41 14.27
N ILE A 176 -1.99 -24.34 13.16
CA ILE A 176 -1.79 -25.22 11.99
C ILE A 176 -0.71 -24.63 11.07
N ASP A 177 -0.55 -23.30 11.07
CA ASP A 177 0.48 -22.60 10.30
C ASP A 177 1.08 -21.40 11.05
N THR A 178 2.41 -21.31 11.09
CA THR A 178 3.15 -20.21 11.73
C THR A 178 4.02 -19.43 10.76
N ARG A 179 3.96 -19.77 9.46
CA ARG A 179 4.71 -19.09 8.42
C ARG A 179 4.24 -17.65 8.30
N ILE A 180 5.21 -16.73 8.17
CA ILE A 180 4.98 -15.31 7.96
C ILE A 180 5.93 -14.82 6.88
N ASP A 181 5.36 -14.29 5.81
CA ASP A 181 6.12 -13.55 4.79
C ASP A 181 6.26 -12.10 5.22
N THR A 182 7.42 -11.48 5.03
CA THR A 182 7.66 -10.08 5.42
C THR A 182 8.07 -9.22 4.24
N ILE A 183 7.60 -7.97 4.25
CA ILE A 183 8.08 -6.89 3.38
C ILE A 183 8.58 -5.78 4.31
N THR A 184 9.89 -5.54 4.30
CA THR A 184 10.53 -4.47 5.10
C THR A 184 10.89 -3.30 4.21
N TYR A 185 10.45 -2.11 4.60
CA TYR A 185 10.79 -0.86 3.97
C TYR A 185 11.99 -0.26 4.71
N ASN A 186 13.11 -0.11 4.00
CA ASN A 186 14.35 0.45 4.54
C ASN A 186 14.59 1.83 3.93
N ARG A 187 13.92 2.83 4.51
CA ARG A 187 13.88 4.22 4.00
C ARG A 187 13.54 4.28 2.50
N PHE A 188 12.59 3.43 2.10
CA PHE A 188 12.13 3.32 0.72
C PHE A 188 11.43 4.62 0.31
N GLY A 189 12.07 5.41 -0.55
CA GLY A 189 11.53 6.68 -1.02
C GLY A 189 10.81 6.52 -2.33
N THR A 190 9.52 6.86 -2.37
CA THR A 190 8.81 7.05 -3.62
C THR A 190 8.94 8.52 -4.03
N PRO A 191 9.36 8.84 -5.26
CA PRO A 191 9.53 10.22 -5.68
C PRO A 191 8.18 10.89 -5.99
N SER A 192 8.22 12.20 -6.24
CA SER A 192 7.05 12.99 -6.67
C SER A 192 6.38 12.39 -7.90
N GLN A 193 5.05 12.45 -7.95
CA GLN A 193 4.27 11.98 -9.11
C GLN A 193 4.20 13.03 -10.24
N GLY A 194 5.13 14.00 -10.26
CA GLY A 194 5.25 15.02 -11.30
C GLY A 194 4.61 16.37 -10.95
N LEU A 195 3.86 16.45 -9.84
CA LEU A 195 3.31 17.69 -9.30
C LEU A 195 4.41 18.53 -8.63
N ASN A 196 4.42 19.83 -8.91
CA ASN A 196 5.40 20.75 -8.31
C ASN A 196 5.24 20.90 -6.79
N THR A 197 4.07 20.59 -6.24
CA THR A 197 3.78 20.61 -4.79
C THR A 197 4.04 19.27 -4.12
N ASP A 198 4.30 18.21 -4.90
CA ASP A 198 4.58 16.88 -4.40
C ASP A 198 6.11 16.67 -4.34
N ARG A 199 6.57 16.05 -3.27
CA ARG A 199 7.98 15.73 -3.01
C ARG A 199 8.19 14.23 -2.77
N GLY A 200 7.12 13.43 -2.80
CA GLY A 200 7.17 12.03 -2.41
C GLY A 200 7.20 11.81 -0.90
N CYS A 201 7.29 10.55 -0.50
CA CYS A 201 7.49 10.17 0.90
C CYS A 201 8.55 9.07 1.02
N ILE A 202 9.14 8.99 2.21
CA ILE A 202 10.05 7.93 2.61
C ILE A 202 9.30 6.98 3.55
N TRP A 203 9.22 5.72 3.16
CA TRP A 203 8.57 4.64 3.91
C TRP A 203 9.59 3.83 4.70
N SER A 204 9.20 3.39 5.87
CA SER A 204 9.97 2.53 6.75
C SER A 204 9.06 1.56 7.50
N ASP A 205 9.69 0.56 8.12
CA ASP A 205 9.04 -0.51 8.91
C ASP A 205 8.42 -1.63 8.03
N ASN A 206 7.46 -2.39 8.54
CA ASN A 206 7.21 -3.76 8.10
C ASN A 206 5.74 -4.01 7.71
N MET A 207 5.58 -4.88 6.73
CA MET A 207 4.33 -5.60 6.46
C MET A 207 4.60 -7.10 6.64
N GLY A 208 3.63 -7.83 7.18
CA GLY A 208 3.73 -9.28 7.38
C GLY A 208 2.47 -10.00 6.96
N TYR A 209 2.58 -10.98 6.06
CA TYR A 209 1.47 -11.85 5.69
C TYR A 209 1.46 -13.10 6.55
N ALA A 210 0.37 -13.32 7.29
CA ALA A 210 0.19 -14.52 8.10
C ALA A 210 -0.68 -15.54 7.36
N TYR A 211 -0.10 -16.70 7.02
CA TYR A 211 -0.79 -17.76 6.27
C TYR A 211 -1.98 -18.37 7.02
N GLN A 212 -1.91 -18.47 8.36
CA GLN A 212 -2.99 -19.06 9.17
C GLN A 212 -4.30 -18.28 9.13
N SER A 213 -4.21 -16.96 8.97
CA SER A 213 -5.35 -16.03 9.02
C SER A 213 -5.54 -15.26 7.72
N GLU A 214 -4.78 -15.62 6.68
CA GLU A 214 -4.78 -15.02 5.34
C GLU A 214 -4.87 -13.48 5.38
N LEU A 215 -4.00 -12.84 6.16
CA LEU A 215 -4.04 -11.38 6.34
C LEU A 215 -2.66 -10.77 6.31
N TRP A 216 -2.58 -9.56 5.78
CA TRP A 216 -1.44 -8.68 5.97
C TRP A 216 -1.61 -7.88 7.26
N SER A 217 -0.65 -7.97 8.16
CA SER A 217 -0.45 -7.04 9.26
C SER A 217 0.51 -5.95 8.81
N ILE A 218 0.20 -4.69 9.07
CA ILE A 218 0.93 -3.55 8.50
C ILE A 218 1.29 -2.58 9.63
N GLU A 219 2.58 -2.34 9.81
CA GLU A 219 3.13 -1.30 10.68
C GLU A 219 4.12 -0.49 9.86
N LEU A 220 3.70 0.69 9.39
CA LEU A 220 4.49 1.54 8.50
C LEU A 220 4.70 2.92 9.08
N LYS A 221 5.86 3.48 8.79
CA LYS A 221 6.18 4.89 9.02
C LYS A 221 6.44 5.58 7.69
N ALA A 222 5.79 6.71 7.47
CA ALA A 222 6.01 7.56 6.32
C ALA A 222 6.53 8.94 6.75
N VAL A 223 7.52 9.45 6.04
CA VAL A 223 7.95 10.85 6.16
C VAL A 223 7.71 11.53 4.83
N CYS A 224 6.71 12.41 4.77
CA CYS A 224 6.37 13.20 3.59
C CYS A 224 6.72 14.67 3.83
N ALA A 225 7.24 15.37 2.82
CA ALA A 225 7.39 16.82 2.96
C ALA A 225 6.03 17.51 2.82
N ASP A 226 5.75 18.48 3.69
CA ASP A 226 4.59 19.37 3.55
C ASP A 226 4.77 20.36 2.39
N LYS A 227 3.78 21.24 2.19
CA LYS A 227 3.82 22.27 1.13
C LYS A 227 4.98 23.25 1.26
N ASP A 228 5.51 23.44 2.48
CA ASP A 228 6.64 24.31 2.80
C ASP A 228 7.98 23.54 2.80
N GLY A 229 7.97 22.25 2.44
CA GLY A 229 9.14 21.39 2.40
C GLY A 229 9.59 20.86 3.76
N LYS A 230 8.79 21.05 4.83
CA LYS A 230 9.12 20.50 6.15
C LYS A 230 8.70 19.04 6.22
N PRO A 231 9.52 18.14 6.78
CA PRO A 231 9.17 16.74 6.92
C PRO A 231 8.05 16.58 7.97
N GLN A 232 6.98 15.89 7.59
CA GLN A 232 5.92 15.44 8.46
C GLN A 232 5.94 13.91 8.54
N GLU A 233 5.95 13.40 9.77
CA GLU A 233 5.95 11.97 10.06
C GLU A 233 4.53 11.47 10.28
N PHE A 234 4.21 10.33 9.66
CA PHE A 234 2.97 9.59 9.81
C PHE A 234 3.33 8.17 10.22
N LYS A 235 2.77 7.71 11.33
CA LYS A 235 2.80 6.30 11.71
C LYS A 235 1.45 5.73 11.32
N LEU A 236 1.43 4.60 10.67
CA LEU A 236 0.22 3.94 10.18
C LEU A 236 0.28 2.48 10.60
N THR A 237 -0.76 2.04 11.30
CA THR A 237 -0.90 0.65 11.73
C THR A 237 -2.24 0.12 11.29
N GLY A 238 -2.29 -1.14 10.90
CA GLY A 238 -3.55 -1.81 10.61
C GLY A 238 -3.35 -3.13 9.90
N ASN A 239 -4.31 -3.51 9.08
CA ASN A 239 -4.34 -4.81 8.43
C ASN A 239 -5.02 -4.76 7.06
N MET A 240 -4.85 -5.85 6.33
CA MET A 240 -5.52 -6.12 5.06
C MET A 240 -5.85 -7.61 5.00
N PRO A 241 -6.93 -8.06 5.68
CA PRO A 241 -7.44 -9.42 5.60
C PRO A 241 -7.93 -9.77 4.20
N TYR A 242 -7.69 -11.02 3.81
CA TYR A 242 -8.29 -11.67 2.65
C TYR A 242 -9.65 -12.25 3.02
N SER A 243 -10.58 -12.23 2.07
CA SER A 243 -11.83 -12.96 2.14
C SER A 243 -12.14 -13.58 0.78
N ALA A 244 -12.28 -14.90 0.77
CA ALA A 244 -12.68 -15.63 -0.42
C ALA A 244 -14.15 -15.32 -0.76
N GLU A 245 -14.39 -14.91 -2.01
CA GLU A 245 -15.72 -14.75 -2.61
C GLU A 245 -16.71 -13.84 -1.82
N SER A 246 -16.23 -12.78 -1.17
CA SER A 246 -17.06 -11.87 -0.37
C SER A 246 -17.49 -10.58 -1.08
N GLY A 247 -17.05 -10.37 -2.31
CA GLY A 247 -17.36 -9.15 -3.05
C GLY A 247 -18.77 -9.09 -3.63
N PRO A 248 -19.17 -7.92 -4.16
CA PRO A 248 -20.53 -7.71 -4.66
C PRO A 248 -20.92 -8.68 -5.77
N ASN A 249 -19.94 -9.24 -6.49
CA ASN A 249 -20.14 -10.25 -7.52
C ASN A 249 -19.57 -11.64 -7.16
N GLY A 250 -19.25 -11.90 -5.88
CA GLY A 250 -18.60 -13.14 -5.44
C GLY A 250 -17.10 -13.20 -5.75
N GLU A 251 -16.47 -12.05 -6.01
CA GLU A 251 -15.03 -11.93 -6.19
C GLU A 251 -14.28 -11.96 -4.84
N ALA A 252 -13.02 -12.37 -4.86
CA ALA A 252 -12.16 -12.36 -3.68
C ALA A 252 -11.84 -10.91 -3.28
N GLN A 253 -11.65 -10.65 -2.00
CA GLN A 253 -11.42 -9.28 -1.51
C GLN A 253 -10.26 -9.19 -0.54
N TYR A 254 -9.47 -8.12 -0.68
CA TYR A 254 -8.65 -7.59 0.41
C TYR A 254 -9.27 -6.31 0.96
N LYS A 255 -9.46 -6.25 2.28
CA LYS A 255 -9.98 -5.04 2.96
C LYS A 255 -8.88 -4.31 3.70
N LEU A 256 -8.27 -3.30 3.10
CA LEU A 256 -7.22 -2.50 3.74
C LEU A 256 -7.80 -1.49 4.72
N THR A 257 -7.25 -1.47 5.94
CA THR A 257 -7.39 -0.37 6.89
C THR A 257 -6.04 -0.04 7.51
N LEU A 258 -5.62 1.21 7.40
CA LEU A 258 -4.42 1.77 8.04
C LEU A 258 -4.80 3.05 8.77
N THR A 259 -4.58 3.11 10.07
CA THR A 259 -4.95 4.27 10.89
C THR A 259 -3.71 4.86 11.55
N PRO A 260 -3.67 6.19 11.79
CA PRO A 260 -2.68 6.76 12.67
C PRO A 260 -2.92 6.28 14.10
N PRO A 261 -1.88 6.27 14.97
CA PRO A 261 -2.06 5.97 16.38
C PRO A 261 -3.15 6.87 16.95
N SER A 262 -4.23 6.29 17.46
CA SER A 262 -5.29 7.11 18.05
C SER A 262 -4.77 7.75 19.34
N ALA A 263 -5.14 9.01 19.58
CA ALA A 263 -4.77 9.71 20.82
C ALA A 263 -5.50 9.14 22.06
N THR A 264 -6.42 8.19 21.88
CA THR A 264 -7.39 7.73 22.89
C THR A 264 -7.49 6.20 23.06
N ALA A 265 -6.90 5.36 22.19
CA ALA A 265 -6.93 3.91 22.41
C ALA A 265 -5.88 3.51 23.44
N SER A 266 -6.36 3.02 24.58
CA SER A 266 -5.53 2.46 25.65
C SER A 266 -4.98 1.06 25.34
N THR A 267 -5.33 0.42 24.22
CA THR A 267 -4.71 -0.83 23.75
C THR A 267 -4.88 -1.04 22.23
N ASP A 268 -3.84 -1.57 21.58
CA ASP A 268 -3.80 -2.02 20.17
C ASP A 268 -4.86 -3.11 19.84
N ASP A 269 -5.47 -3.73 20.86
CA ASP A 269 -6.37 -4.88 20.73
C ASP A 269 -7.77 -4.53 20.21
N ALA A 270 -8.20 -3.27 20.34
CA ALA A 270 -9.56 -2.86 19.94
C ALA A 270 -9.78 -2.87 18.42
N LEU A 271 -8.71 -2.73 17.62
CA LEU A 271 -8.81 -2.70 16.15
C LEU A 271 -9.04 -4.11 15.54
N PHE A 272 -8.94 -5.17 16.35
CA PHE A 272 -8.96 -6.57 15.89
C PHE A 272 -10.05 -7.41 16.58
N ALA A 273 -10.92 -6.78 17.39
CA ALA A 273 -11.83 -7.50 18.29
C ALA A 273 -13.30 -7.54 17.84
N THR A 274 -13.69 -6.87 16.75
CA THR A 274 -15.11 -6.73 16.41
C THR A 274 -15.43 -7.23 14.99
N ASN A 275 -16.19 -8.32 14.92
CA ASN A 275 -16.75 -8.93 13.72
C ASN A 275 -17.96 -8.16 13.15
N ASN A 276 -17.99 -6.82 13.27
CA ASN A 276 -19.11 -5.99 12.81
C ASN A 276 -18.52 -4.82 12.01
N ASP A 277 -18.38 -5.05 10.71
CA ASP A 277 -17.40 -4.41 9.84
C ASP A 277 -17.85 -3.11 9.15
N ASP A 278 -19.07 -2.62 9.36
CA ASP A 278 -19.58 -1.51 8.52
C ASP A 278 -19.55 -0.14 9.21
N ASP A 279 -19.58 -0.06 10.55
CA ASP A 279 -19.78 1.22 11.27
C ASP A 279 -18.52 1.75 11.98
N LEU A 280 -17.49 0.91 12.17
CA LEU A 280 -16.22 1.30 12.79
C LEU A 280 -15.26 2.03 11.83
N PHE A 281 -15.52 1.98 10.53
CA PHE A 281 -14.62 2.48 9.48
C PHE A 281 -15.11 3.75 8.77
N ALA A 282 -16.32 4.21 9.07
CA ALA A 282 -16.86 5.44 8.49
C ALA A 282 -16.21 6.73 9.05
N ALA A 283 -15.37 6.64 10.09
CA ALA A 283 -14.82 7.80 10.80
C ALA A 283 -13.34 7.68 11.23
N ALA A 284 -12.61 6.65 10.82
CA ALA A 284 -11.20 6.51 11.18
C ALA A 284 -10.30 7.31 10.22
N ASP A 285 -9.43 8.15 10.77
CA ASP A 285 -8.35 8.81 10.02
C ASP A 285 -7.40 7.76 9.42
N GLY A 286 -6.77 8.07 8.29
CA GLY A 286 -5.79 7.19 7.65
C GLY A 286 -6.15 6.77 6.23
N ILE A 287 -5.76 5.55 5.84
CA ILE A 287 -5.95 4.98 4.51
C ILE A 287 -6.86 3.75 4.61
N SER A 288 -7.90 3.69 3.79
CA SER A 288 -8.75 2.51 3.64
C SER A 288 -8.99 2.16 2.17
N ALA A 289 -9.20 0.88 1.87
CA ALA A 289 -9.61 0.42 0.55
C ALA A 289 -10.25 -0.96 0.62
N THR A 290 -11.19 -1.22 -0.27
CA THR A 290 -11.55 -2.60 -0.65
C THR A 290 -10.94 -2.86 -2.01
N ILE A 291 -10.17 -3.94 -2.12
CA ILE A 291 -9.54 -4.40 -3.34
C ILE A 291 -10.31 -5.65 -3.79
N ASP A 292 -11.14 -5.48 -4.80
CA ASP A 292 -11.90 -6.55 -5.44
C ASP A 292 -11.00 -7.27 -6.44
N MET A 293 -10.92 -8.59 -6.35
CA MET A 293 -10.02 -9.43 -7.14
C MET A 293 -10.78 -10.57 -7.83
N VAL A 294 -10.72 -10.57 -9.16
CA VAL A 294 -11.12 -11.71 -9.97
C VAL A 294 -9.88 -12.61 -10.12
N GLU A 295 -9.89 -13.72 -9.39
CA GLU A 295 -8.83 -14.71 -9.41
C GLU A 295 -9.16 -15.84 -10.38
N GLU A 296 -8.29 -16.04 -11.36
CA GLU A 296 -8.45 -17.09 -12.36
C GLU A 296 -7.24 -18.04 -12.38
N GLN A 297 -7.47 -19.23 -12.94
CA GLN A 297 -6.42 -20.22 -13.18
C GLN A 297 -5.62 -20.53 -11.91
N VAL A 298 -6.32 -20.99 -10.86
CA VAL A 298 -5.71 -21.37 -9.58
C VAL A 298 -4.81 -22.59 -9.74
N ILE A 299 -3.57 -22.47 -9.26
CA ILE A 299 -2.53 -23.49 -9.35
C ILE A 299 -2.04 -23.80 -7.94
N LYS A 300 -1.86 -25.10 -7.65
CA LYS A 300 -1.22 -25.56 -6.42
C LYS A 300 0.29 -25.44 -6.53
N THR A 301 0.88 -24.68 -5.61
CA THR A 301 2.33 -24.53 -5.45
C THR A 301 2.77 -24.98 -4.07
N GLN A 302 4.05 -25.32 -3.93
CA GLN A 302 4.63 -25.52 -2.60
C GLN A 302 5.31 -24.25 -2.11
N VAL A 303 4.92 -23.80 -0.93
CA VAL A 303 5.59 -22.75 -0.16
C VAL A 303 6.07 -23.41 1.12
N ASP A 304 7.36 -23.35 1.44
CA ASP A 304 7.97 -23.99 2.62
C ASP A 304 7.51 -25.44 2.89
N GLY A 305 7.35 -26.23 1.82
CA GLY A 305 6.95 -27.64 1.90
C GLY A 305 5.46 -27.89 2.16
N LYS A 306 4.62 -26.84 2.26
CA LYS A 306 3.15 -26.95 2.32
C LYS A 306 2.53 -26.53 0.99
N GLU A 307 1.46 -27.23 0.58
CA GLU A 307 0.69 -26.83 -0.61
C GLU A 307 -0.10 -25.54 -0.32
N THR A 308 -0.13 -24.65 -1.30
CA THR A 308 -0.86 -23.37 -1.27
C THR A 308 -1.45 -23.14 -2.65
N GLU A 309 -2.70 -22.67 -2.69
CA GLU A 309 -3.41 -22.35 -3.92
C GLU A 309 -3.12 -20.89 -4.29
N ASN A 310 -2.65 -20.67 -5.51
CA ASN A 310 -2.31 -19.34 -6.02
C ASN A 310 -2.96 -19.12 -7.39
N ALA A 311 -3.65 -18.01 -7.56
CA ALA A 311 -4.17 -17.59 -8.85
C ALA A 311 -3.02 -17.22 -9.79
N SER A 312 -2.99 -17.79 -11.00
CA SER A 312 -1.99 -17.41 -12.02
C SER A 312 -2.43 -16.24 -12.89
N HIS A 313 -3.67 -15.78 -12.72
CA HIS A 313 -4.17 -14.54 -13.30
C HIS A 313 -5.05 -13.81 -12.28
N ILE A 314 -4.83 -12.51 -12.10
CA ILE A 314 -5.59 -11.67 -11.17
C ILE A 314 -5.95 -10.36 -11.85
N GLU A 315 -7.24 -10.02 -11.88
CA GLU A 315 -7.68 -8.66 -12.15
C GLU A 315 -8.15 -8.03 -10.84
N ALA A 316 -7.51 -6.93 -10.42
CA ALA A 316 -7.84 -6.24 -9.18
C ALA A 316 -8.29 -4.81 -9.43
N THR A 317 -9.32 -4.37 -8.70
CA THR A 317 -9.78 -2.98 -8.72
C THR A 317 -9.99 -2.47 -7.30
N ALA A 318 -9.67 -1.21 -7.06
CA ALA A 318 -9.85 -0.61 -5.75
C ALA A 318 -10.03 0.91 -5.83
N THR A 319 -10.62 1.49 -4.78
CA THR A 319 -10.55 2.93 -4.50
C THR A 319 -9.92 3.14 -3.14
N PHE A 320 -8.66 3.60 -3.12
CA PHE A 320 -7.99 3.95 -1.88
C PHE A 320 -8.50 5.31 -1.42
N THR A 321 -8.99 5.39 -0.19
CA THR A 321 -9.49 6.61 0.44
C THR A 321 -8.56 7.04 1.55
N GLY A 322 -8.13 8.30 1.51
CA GLY A 322 -7.36 8.94 2.56
C GLY A 322 -8.21 9.93 3.34
N THR A 323 -8.44 9.67 4.63
CA THR A 323 -9.20 10.54 5.54
C THR A 323 -8.24 11.29 6.47
N ASN A 324 -8.29 12.62 6.46
CA ASN A 324 -7.45 13.50 7.30
C ASN A 324 -5.93 13.27 7.14
N ILE A 325 -5.52 12.83 5.95
CA ILE A 325 -4.12 12.69 5.55
C ILE A 325 -3.84 13.46 4.24
N PRO A 326 -2.58 13.86 3.97
CA PRO A 326 -2.26 14.56 2.72
C PRO A 326 -2.40 13.66 1.48
N ASP A 327 -2.87 14.21 0.35
CA ASP A 327 -2.89 13.53 -0.96
C ASP A 327 -1.54 12.86 -1.29
N THR A 328 -0.43 13.55 -0.96
CA THR A 328 0.92 13.05 -1.20
C THR A 328 1.19 11.74 -0.48
N LEU A 329 0.72 11.59 0.76
CA LEU A 329 0.86 10.35 1.52
C LEU A 329 0.08 9.21 0.86
N LEU A 330 -1.18 9.46 0.48
CA LEU A 330 -2.04 8.47 -0.16
C LEU A 330 -1.46 8.00 -1.51
N ARG A 331 -1.07 8.93 -2.38
CA ARG A 331 -0.46 8.62 -3.69
C ARG A 331 0.86 7.86 -3.54
N SER A 332 1.68 8.28 -2.58
CA SER A 332 2.94 7.65 -2.24
C SER A 332 2.75 6.22 -1.76
N TYR A 333 1.73 5.97 -0.94
CA TYR A 333 1.35 4.63 -0.51
C TYR A 333 0.93 3.76 -1.69
N VAL A 334 0.02 4.24 -2.55
CA VAL A 334 -0.43 3.48 -3.73
C VAL A 334 0.73 3.20 -4.70
N MET A 335 1.68 4.13 -4.86
CA MET A 335 2.90 3.90 -5.62
C MET A 335 3.78 2.80 -4.99
N ALA A 336 4.01 2.86 -3.67
CA ALA A 336 4.79 1.84 -2.96
C ALA A 336 4.11 0.46 -3.05
N PHE A 337 2.79 0.41 -2.88
CA PHE A 337 1.98 -0.78 -3.05
C PHE A 337 2.09 -1.35 -4.47
N SER A 338 2.01 -0.48 -5.49
CA SER A 338 2.10 -0.88 -6.90
C SER A 338 3.47 -1.46 -7.28
N VAL A 339 4.56 -0.83 -6.84
CA VAL A 339 5.93 -1.33 -7.08
C VAL A 339 6.15 -2.69 -6.42
N ASN A 340 5.46 -2.95 -5.30
CA ASN A 340 5.54 -4.20 -4.55
C ASN A 340 4.41 -5.19 -4.87
N ALA A 341 3.58 -4.93 -5.89
CA ALA A 341 2.38 -5.72 -6.17
C ALA A 341 2.69 -7.22 -6.33
N VAL A 342 3.82 -7.56 -6.93
CA VAL A 342 4.25 -8.96 -7.13
C VAL A 342 4.65 -9.63 -5.80
N ALA A 343 5.05 -8.88 -4.78
CA ALA A 343 5.28 -9.42 -3.43
C ALA A 343 4.00 -9.47 -2.59
N VAL A 344 3.01 -8.62 -2.90
CA VAL A 344 1.73 -8.55 -2.18
C VAL A 344 0.71 -9.58 -2.68
N PHE A 345 0.56 -9.70 -4.00
CA PHE A 345 -0.44 -10.55 -4.67
C PHE A 345 0.16 -11.78 -5.33
N GLY A 346 1.48 -11.80 -5.51
CA GLY A 346 2.18 -12.92 -6.12
C GLY A 346 2.59 -14.00 -5.10
N PRO A 347 2.99 -15.17 -5.60
CA PRO A 347 3.53 -16.26 -4.79
C PRO A 347 4.79 -15.83 -4.02
#